data_AF-A0A7S3HGY4-F1
#
_entry.id   AF-A0A7S3HGY4-F1
#
_cell.length_a   1.000
_cell.length_b   1.000
_cell.length_c   1.000
_cell.angle_alpha   90.00
_cell.angle_beta   90.00
_cell.angle_gamma   90.00
#
_symmetry.space_group_name_H-M   'P 1'
#
loop_
_entity.id
_entity.type
_entity.pdbx_description
1 polymer ?
#
loop_
_entity_poly.entity_id
_entity_poly.type
_entity_poly.pdbx_seq_one_letter_code
_entity_poly.pdbx_strand_id
1 'polypeptide(L)'
;LEFDPFAVEFGRRFQLKSRAGQKITTTVGPAMLALESLATEAKGHGAKPFDLVVIDADKEGLQSYFDLLWSTPNFLSERAVVCVDMTPFKGQPPTRYVKFGFPHR
;
A
#
# COMPACT_ATOMS: atom_id res chain seq x y z
N LEU A 1 -0.61 -1.51 -6.52
CA LEU A 1 0.04 -2.82 -6.37
C LEU A 1 -1.07 -3.80 -6.06
N GLU A 2 -1.16 -4.92 -6.75
CA GLU A 2 -2.27 -5.87 -6.57
C GLU A 2 -1.73 -7.30 -6.66
N PHE A 3 -2.12 -8.16 -5.72
CA PHE A 3 -1.69 -9.55 -5.70
C PHE A 3 -2.48 -10.39 -6.71
N ASP A 4 -3.78 -10.17 -6.83
CA ASP A 4 -4.68 -10.99 -7.64
C ASP A 4 -4.70 -10.55 -9.13
N PRO A 5 -4.16 -11.36 -10.06
CA PRO A 5 -4.20 -11.03 -11.49
C PRO A 5 -5.62 -10.91 -12.04
N PHE A 6 -6.59 -11.63 -11.47
CA PHE A 6 -7.98 -11.54 -11.89
C PHE A 6 -8.57 -10.17 -11.57
N ALA A 7 -8.32 -9.64 -10.37
CA ALA A 7 -8.76 -8.30 -9.99
C ALA A 7 -8.20 -7.22 -10.91
N VAL A 8 -6.92 -7.35 -11.31
CA VAL A 8 -6.29 -6.44 -12.27
C VAL A 8 -6.95 -6.51 -13.64
N GLU A 9 -7.14 -7.70 -14.22
CA GLU A 9 -7.77 -7.83 -15.55
C GLU A 9 -9.23 -7.37 -15.51
N PHE A 10 -9.96 -7.70 -14.45
CA PHE A 10 -11.32 -7.22 -14.24
C PHE A 10 -11.39 -5.69 -14.16
N GLY A 11 -10.45 -5.06 -13.46
CA GLY A 11 -10.33 -3.61 -13.34
C GLY A 11 -9.93 -2.91 -14.65
N ARG A 12 -9.11 -3.58 -15.47
CA ARG A 12 -8.53 -3.03 -16.72
C ARG A 12 -9.59 -2.47 -17.68
N ARG A 13 -10.72 -3.16 -17.83
CA ARG A 13 -11.83 -2.70 -18.70
C ARG A 13 -12.42 -1.35 -18.26
N PHE A 14 -12.38 -1.04 -16.97
CA PHE A 14 -12.87 0.22 -16.41
C PHE A 14 -11.80 1.30 -16.51
N GLN A 15 -10.53 0.96 -16.25
CA GLN A 15 -9.40 1.88 -16.43
C GLN A 15 -9.36 2.39 -17.88
N LEU A 16 -9.48 1.51 -18.88
CA LEU A 16 -9.47 1.88 -20.31
C LEU A 16 -10.61 2.83 -20.72
N LYS A 17 -11.73 2.82 -19.99
CA LYS A 17 -12.89 3.69 -20.25
C LYS A 17 -12.83 5.01 -19.49
N SER A 18 -11.88 5.16 -18.56
CA SER A 18 -11.73 6.35 -17.73
C SER A 18 -10.62 7.26 -18.26
N ARG A 19 -10.87 8.57 -18.30
CA ARG A 19 -9.84 9.57 -18.57
C ARG A 19 -8.66 9.48 -17.58
N ALA A 20 -8.93 9.06 -16.34
CA ALA A 20 -7.90 8.90 -15.32
C ALA A 20 -7.11 7.60 -15.46
N GLY A 21 -7.59 6.62 -16.24
CA GLY A 21 -6.94 5.31 -16.36
C GLY A 21 -5.52 5.39 -16.91
N GLN A 22 -5.23 6.36 -17.78
CA GLN A 22 -3.90 6.61 -18.32
C GLN A 22 -2.87 7.04 -17.26
N LYS A 23 -3.31 7.42 -16.06
CA LYS A 23 -2.45 7.80 -14.94
C LYS A 23 -2.12 6.61 -14.02
N ILE A 24 -2.70 5.43 -14.29
CA ILE A 24 -2.60 4.27 -13.40
C ILE A 24 -1.63 3.27 -14.00
N THR A 25 -0.56 2.98 -13.26
CA THR A 25 0.32 1.84 -13.53
C THR A 25 0.03 0.76 -12.50
N THR A 26 -0.21 -0.47 -12.96
CA THR A 26 -0.51 -1.60 -12.08
C THR A 26 0.61 -2.63 -12.16
N THR A 27 1.16 -3.01 -11.01
CA THR A 27 2.11 -4.12 -10.85
C THR A 27 1.38 -5.27 -10.16
N VAL A 28 1.37 -6.44 -10.82
CA VAL A 28 0.76 -7.67 -10.32
C VAL A 28 1.80 -8.47 -9.53
N GLY A 29 1.43 -8.92 -8.33
CA GLY A 29 2.25 -9.77 -7.48
C GLY A 29 2.30 -9.29 -6.02
N PRO A 30 3.16 -9.90 -5.18
CA PRO A 30 3.30 -9.51 -3.78
C PRO A 30 3.65 -8.02 -3.65
N ALA A 31 2.87 -7.30 -2.85
CA ALA A 31 3.03 -5.86 -2.69
C ALA A 31 4.44 -5.48 -2.20
N MET A 32 5.02 -6.27 -1.30
CA MET A 32 6.35 -6.01 -0.75
C MET A 32 7.43 -6.01 -1.83
N LEU A 33 7.44 -6.99 -2.75
CA LEU A 33 8.46 -7.07 -3.80
C LEU A 33 8.41 -5.87 -4.74
N ALA A 34 7.21 -5.43 -5.10
CA ALA A 34 7.03 -4.24 -5.91
C ALA A 34 7.43 -2.95 -5.16
N LEU A 35 7.13 -2.87 -3.86
CA LEU A 35 7.51 -1.75 -3.01
C LEU A 35 9.04 -1.67 -2.81
N GLU A 36 9.72 -2.79 -2.67
CA GLU A 36 11.19 -2.89 -2.61
C GLU A 36 11.86 -2.45 -3.91
N SER A 37 11.29 -2.83 -5.07
CA SER A 37 11.76 -2.35 -6.39
C SER A 37 11.66 -0.83 -6.48
N LEU A 38 10.49 -0.28 -6.13
CA LEU A 38 10.24 1.16 -6.11
C LEU A 38 11.16 1.88 -5.12
N ALA A 39 11.41 1.31 -3.94
CA ALA A 39 12.33 1.86 -2.95
C ALA A 39 13.78 1.86 -3.44
N THR A 40 14.17 0.86 -4.23
CA THR A 40 15.49 0.79 -4.86
C THR A 40 15.64 1.87 -5.92
N GLU A 41 14.61 2.07 -6.75
CA GLU A 41 14.57 3.15 -7.75
C GLU A 41 14.62 4.54 -7.09
N ALA A 42 13.95 4.72 -5.95
CA ALA A 42 13.93 5.96 -5.18
C ALA A 42 15.30 6.39 -4.63
N LYS A 43 16.20 5.43 -4.40
CA LYS A 43 17.59 5.71 -3.98
C LYS A 43 18.45 6.28 -5.13
N GLY A 44 18.03 6.09 -6.38
CA GLY A 44 18.69 6.67 -7.56
C GLY A 44 18.31 8.13 -7.81
N HIS A 45 18.95 8.76 -8.79
CA HIS A 45 18.75 10.19 -9.11
C HIS A 45 17.59 10.48 -10.10
N GLY A 46 16.54 9.64 -10.14
CA GLY A 46 15.52 9.73 -11.21
C GLY A 46 14.07 9.53 -10.80
N ALA A 47 13.78 8.89 -9.67
CA ALA A 47 12.40 8.69 -9.25
C ALA A 47 11.86 9.94 -8.56
N LYS A 48 10.61 10.31 -8.87
CA LYS A 48 9.90 11.35 -8.12
C LYS A 48 9.37 10.76 -6.82
N PRO A 49 9.53 11.44 -5.68
CA PRO A 49 8.95 11.00 -4.41
C PRO A 49 7.42 10.96 -4.49
N PHE A 50 6.80 10.08 -3.70
CA PHE A 50 5.35 10.03 -3.57
C PHE A 50 4.83 11.14 -2.63
N ASP A 51 3.80 11.86 -3.08
CA ASP A 51 3.07 12.85 -2.27
C ASP A 51 1.91 12.23 -1.47
N LEU A 52 1.41 11.09 -1.93
CA LEU A 52 0.31 10.37 -1.29
C LEU A 52 0.54 8.86 -1.44
N VAL A 53 0.47 8.13 -0.34
CA VAL A 53 0.48 6.67 -0.33
C VAL A 53 -0.72 6.17 0.45
N VAL A 54 -1.44 5.20 -0.13
CA VAL A 54 -2.55 4.51 0.52
C VAL A 54 -2.15 3.06 0.71
N ILE A 55 -2.12 2.61 1.97
CA ILE A 55 -1.85 1.22 2.34
C ILE A 55 -3.18 0.58 2.75
N ASP A 56 -3.77 -0.15 1.81
CA ASP A 56 -4.94 -1.00 2.02
C ASP A 56 -4.62 -2.37 1.42
N ALA A 57 -3.99 -3.21 2.23
CA ALA A 57 -3.46 -4.52 1.85
C ALA A 57 -3.72 -5.53 2.97
N ASP A 58 -2.98 -6.64 2.96
CA ASP A 58 -2.99 -7.60 4.07
C ASP A 58 -2.59 -6.91 5.39
N LYS A 59 -3.36 -7.19 6.45
CA LYS A 59 -3.16 -6.55 7.76
C LYS A 59 -1.86 -6.99 8.45
N GLU A 60 -1.32 -8.15 8.06
CA GLU A 60 -0.06 -8.71 8.58
C GLU A 60 1.16 -7.91 8.10
N GLY A 61 1.17 -7.45 6.85
CA GLY A 61 2.27 -6.69 6.26
C GLY A 61 2.26 -5.18 6.51
N LEU A 62 1.18 -4.61 7.08
CA LEU A 62 1.02 -3.16 7.21
C LEU A 62 2.21 -2.44 7.83
N GLN A 63 2.74 -2.98 8.94
CA GLN A 63 3.90 -2.38 9.61
C GLN A 63 5.12 -2.37 8.68
N SER A 64 5.42 -3.50 8.05
CA SER A 64 6.56 -3.62 7.14
C SER A 64 6.42 -2.70 5.91
N TYR A 65 5.22 -2.55 5.35
CA TYR A 65 4.97 -1.63 4.25
C TYR A 65 5.23 -0.18 4.67
N PHE A 66 4.71 0.22 5.83
CA PHE A 66 4.91 1.55 6.38
C PHE A 66 6.40 1.82 6.67
N ASP A 67 7.07 0.88 7.34
CA ASP A 67 8.49 1.02 7.72
C ASP A 67 9.38 1.17 6.49
N LEU A 68 9.13 0.41 5.41
CA LEU A 68 9.88 0.54 4.15
C LEU A 68 9.65 1.90 3.50
N LEU A 69 8.40 2.38 3.44
CA LEU A 69 8.07 3.71 2.91
C LEU A 69 8.75 4.82 3.71
N TRP A 70 8.69 4.73 5.03
CA TRP A 70 9.14 5.78 5.95
C TRP A 70 10.66 5.85 6.07
N SER A 71 11.34 4.70 6.02
CA SER A 71 12.79 4.62 6.18
C SER A 71 13.58 4.82 4.88
N THR A 72 12.93 4.67 3.71
CA THR A 72 13.63 4.83 2.43
C THR A 72 13.82 6.31 2.08
N PRO A 73 15.08 6.78 1.93
CA PRO A 73 15.35 8.16 1.55
C PRO A 73 14.74 8.52 0.19
N ASN A 74 14.23 9.76 0.07
CA ASN A 74 13.63 10.31 -1.15
C ASN A 74 12.40 9.53 -1.68
N PHE A 75 11.85 8.60 -0.90
CA PHE A 75 10.70 7.81 -1.35
C PHE A 75 9.38 8.55 -1.17
N LEU A 76 9.32 9.37 -0.12
CA LEU A 76 8.23 10.26 0.22
C LEU A 76 8.68 11.72 0.07
N SER A 77 7.79 12.60 -0.36
CA SER A 77 8.07 14.03 -0.41
C SER A 77 7.98 14.62 1.00
N GLU A 78 8.52 15.83 1.21
CA GLU A 78 8.51 16.50 2.53
C GLU A 78 7.10 16.68 3.12
N ARG A 79 6.07 16.71 2.27
CA ARG A 79 4.66 16.91 2.67
C ARG A 79 3.80 15.70 2.34
N ALA A 80 4.43 14.53 2.18
CA ALA A 80 3.72 13.31 1.85
C ALA A 80 2.68 12.95 2.91
N VAL A 81 1.56 12.40 2.45
CA VAL A 81 0.53 11.83 3.31
C VAL A 81 0.55 10.32 3.15
N VAL A 82 0.66 9.59 4.26
CA VAL A 82 0.55 8.12 4.27
C VAL A 82 -0.75 7.74 4.99
N CYS A 83 -1.72 7.26 4.23
CA CYS A 83 -3.00 6.76 4.72
C CYS A 83 -2.91 5.26 4.91
N VAL A 84 -3.06 4.77 6.14
CA VAL A 84 -3.07 3.34 6.45
C VAL A 84 -4.47 2.93 6.83
N ASP A 85 -5.09 2.03 6.05
CA ASP A 85 -6.38 1.47 6.44
C ASP A 85 -6.20 0.43 7.56
N MET A 86 -6.52 0.87 8.78
CA MET A 86 -6.55 0.03 9.98
C MET A 86 -7.97 -0.47 10.29
N THR A 87 -8.94 -0.28 9.39
CA THR A 87 -10.31 -0.70 9.68
C THR A 87 -10.36 -2.22 9.92
N PRO A 88 -11.03 -2.66 11.00
CA PRO A 88 -11.07 -4.07 11.30
C PRO A 88 -11.94 -4.82 10.29
N PHE A 89 -11.49 -6.01 9.87
CA PHE A 89 -12.23 -6.82 8.92
C PHE A 89 -13.64 -7.12 9.45
N LYS A 90 -14.66 -6.55 8.82
CA LYS A 90 -16.07 -6.69 9.24
C LYS A 90 -16.32 -6.33 10.72
N GLY A 91 -15.56 -5.38 11.27
CA GLY A 91 -15.67 -4.97 12.68
C GLY A 91 -15.11 -5.97 13.68
N GLN A 92 -14.37 -7.00 13.22
CA GLN A 92 -13.75 -7.97 14.12
C GLN A 92 -12.66 -7.29 14.96
N PRO A 93 -12.62 -7.48 16.28
CA PRO A 93 -11.55 -6.92 17.09
C PRO A 93 -10.19 -7.54 16.70
N PRO A 94 -9.09 -6.77 16.76
CA PRO A 94 -7.73 -7.30 16.60
C PRO A 94 -7.50 -8.58 17.40
N THR A 95 -6.79 -9.55 16.82
CA THR A 95 -6.53 -10.88 17.42
C THR A 95 -5.97 -10.78 18.83
N ARG A 96 -5.15 -9.76 19.11
CA ARG A 96 -4.60 -9.49 20.44
C ARG A 96 -5.70 -9.27 21.48
N TYR A 97 -6.75 -8.52 21.16
CA TYR A 97 -7.85 -8.25 22.10
C TYR A 97 -8.78 -9.44 22.27
N VAL A 98 -8.97 -10.25 21.22
CA VAL A 98 -9.68 -11.54 21.34
C VAL A 98 -8.93 -12.46 22.31
N LYS A 99 -7.60 -12.53 22.20
CA LYS A 99 -6.76 -13.46 22.97
C LYS A 99 -6.50 -13.00 24.40
N PHE A 100 -6.33 -11.70 24.64
CA PHE A 100 -5.88 -11.16 25.92
C PHE A 100 -6.88 -10.21 26.60
N GLY A 101 -8.04 -9.98 25.98
CA GLY A 101 -9.02 -8.99 26.44
C GLY A 101 -8.67 -7.56 26.02
N PHE A 102 -9.63 -6.65 26.18
CA PHE A 102 -9.40 -5.23 26.01
C PHE A 102 -8.59 -4.67 27.21
N PRO A 103 -7.62 -3.76 26.97
CA PRO A 103 -6.75 -3.24 28.03
C PRO A 103 -7.48 -2.39 29.07
N HIS A 104 -8.69 -1.93 28.79
CA HIS A 104 -9.54 -1.20 29.72
C HIS A 104 -10.93 -1.85 29.73
N ARG A 105 -11.31 -2.41 30.87
CA ARG A 105 -12.71 -2.63 31.24
C ARG A 105 -13.12 -1.53 32.20
#